data_AF-A0A8X7UY87-F1
#
_entry.id   AF-A0A8X7UY87-F1
#
_cell.length_a   1.000
_cell.length_b   1.000
_cell.length_c   1.000
_cell.angle_alpha   90.00
_cell.angle_beta   90.00
_cell.angle_gamma   90.00
#
_symmetry.space_group_name_H-M   'P 1'
#
loop_
_entity.id
_entity.type
_entity.pdbx_description
1 polymer ?
#
loop_
_entity_poly.entity_id
_entity_poly.type
_entity_poly.pdbx_seq_one_letter_code
_entity_poly.pdbx_strand_id
1 'polypeptide(L)'
;MEKDDMLKSYYWVGSECVIEGVLYYYSTASKILRSYDLKERCWKRVKGEIGLSGTTRARTVTYDKKVVVFLEKDIDRNKVELWCAEIKLERDEQGEICARLDWCGCVFEGHSRLMNCLVLKV
;
A
#
# COMPACT_ATOMS: atom_id res chain seq x y z
N MET A 1 -21.67 7.12 0.44
CA MET A 1 -21.03 6.92 1.75
C MET A 1 -21.01 5.43 2.03
N GLU A 2 -19.99 4.72 1.55
CA GLU A 2 -19.83 3.26 1.77
C GLU A 2 -19.34 3.05 3.21
N LYS A 3 -20.26 2.68 4.11
CA LYS A 3 -19.97 2.32 5.51
C LYS A 3 -19.74 0.83 5.61
N ASP A 4 -18.71 0.43 6.37
CA ASP A 4 -18.38 -0.89 6.96
C ASP A 4 -18.53 -2.20 6.16
N ASP A 5 -19.39 -2.31 5.16
CA ASP A 5 -19.59 -3.53 4.37
C ASP A 5 -18.33 -3.89 3.56
N MET A 6 -17.51 -2.90 3.18
CA MET A 6 -16.19 -3.14 2.60
C MET A 6 -15.24 -3.88 3.56
N LEU A 7 -15.31 -3.65 4.88
CA LEU A 7 -14.43 -4.34 5.82
C LEU A 7 -14.70 -5.85 5.87
N LYS A 8 -15.92 -6.28 5.51
CA LYS A 8 -16.32 -7.70 5.52
C LYS A 8 -16.08 -8.40 4.18
N SER A 9 -15.94 -7.66 3.07
CA SER A 9 -15.90 -8.24 1.72
C SER A 9 -14.50 -8.49 1.17
N TYR A 10 -13.48 -7.85 1.72
CA TYR A 10 -12.08 -8.17 1.38
C TYR A 10 -11.56 -9.20 2.38
N TYR A 11 -11.16 -10.37 1.88
CA TYR A 11 -10.26 -11.25 2.60
C TYR A 11 -8.96 -10.47 2.82
N TRP A 12 -8.83 -9.83 3.98
CA TRP A 12 -7.66 -9.03 4.35
C TRP A 12 -6.44 -9.94 4.39
N VAL A 13 -5.61 -9.90 3.35
CA VAL A 13 -4.32 -10.58 3.35
C VAL A 13 -3.31 -9.67 4.06
N GLY A 14 -3.56 -9.27 5.32
CA GLY A 14 -2.65 -8.49 6.18
C GLY A 14 -1.69 -7.54 5.44
N SER A 15 -2.24 -6.71 4.57
CA SER A 15 -1.51 -5.86 3.61
C SER A 15 -1.72 -4.38 3.90
N GLU A 16 -2.24 -4.07 5.07
CA GLU A 16 -2.59 -2.75 5.54
C GLU A 16 -1.61 -2.23 6.60
N CYS A 17 -1.46 -0.92 6.67
CA CYS A 17 -0.75 -0.26 7.76
C CYS A 17 -1.59 0.89 8.33
N VAL A 18 -1.41 1.19 9.61
CA VAL A 18 -2.12 2.29 10.27
C VAL A 18 -1.13 3.39 10.65
N ILE A 19 -1.41 4.61 10.23
CA ILE A 19 -0.65 5.81 10.57
C ILE A 19 -1.66 6.84 11.10
N GLU A 20 -1.45 7.32 12.33
CA GLU A 20 -2.28 8.37 12.95
C GLU A 20 -3.80 8.11 12.89
N GLY A 21 -4.20 6.85 13.09
CA GLY A 21 -5.63 6.46 13.08
C GLY A 21 -6.24 6.32 11.68
N VAL A 22 -5.43 6.39 10.62
CA VAL A 22 -5.84 6.15 9.24
C VAL A 22 -5.19 4.86 8.75
N LEU A 23 -6.01 3.93 8.27
CA LEU A 23 -5.55 2.69 7.65
C LEU A 23 -5.27 2.95 6.17
N TYR A 24 -4.12 2.48 5.68
CA TYR A 24 -3.72 2.56 4.29
C TYR A 24 -3.56 1.17 3.69
N TYR A 25 -4.03 1.03 2.45
CA TYR A 25 -3.91 -0.21 1.68
C TYR A 25 -3.77 0.12 0.19
N TYR A 26 -2.78 -0.48 -0.47
CA TYR A 26 -2.63 -0.42 -1.91
C TYR A 26 -3.45 -1.50 -2.61
N SER A 27 -4.46 -1.08 -3.37
CA SER A 27 -5.29 -1.98 -4.17
C SER A 27 -4.61 -2.27 -5.51
N THR A 28 -4.12 -3.49 -5.72
CA THR A 28 -3.54 -3.92 -7.00
C THR A 28 -4.55 -3.91 -8.14
N ALA A 29 -5.82 -4.24 -7.86
CA ALA A 29 -6.89 -4.26 -8.85
C ALA A 29 -7.20 -2.87 -9.42
N SER A 30 -7.30 -1.86 -8.55
CA SER A 30 -7.60 -0.49 -8.96
C SER A 30 -6.35 0.40 -9.11
N LYS A 31 -5.16 -0.13 -8.81
CA LYS A 31 -3.86 0.56 -8.83
C LYS A 31 -3.85 1.90 -8.09
N ILE A 32 -4.53 1.95 -6.95
CA ILE A 32 -4.64 3.16 -6.12
C ILE A 32 -4.38 2.83 -4.66
N LEU A 33 -3.76 3.79 -3.97
CA LEU A 33 -3.71 3.80 -2.53
C LEU A 33 -5.06 4.27 -1.98
N ARG A 34 -5.63 3.48 -1.08
CA ARG A 34 -6.85 3.80 -0.36
C ARG A 34 -6.53 4.11 1.09
N SER A 35 -7.32 4.99 1.67
CA SER A 35 -7.30 5.27 3.10
C SER A 35 -8.66 4.97 3.72
N TYR A 36 -8.68 4.45 4.93
CA TYR A 36 -9.87 4.32 5.74
C TYR A 36 -9.66 5.08 7.05
N ASP A 37 -10.49 6.08 7.29
CA ASP A 37 -10.47 6.84 8.54
C ASP A 37 -11.15 6.01 9.62
N LEU A 38 -10.41 5.59 10.66
CA LEU A 38 -10.95 4.72 11.71
C LEU A 38 -11.96 5.45 12.60
N LYS A 39 -11.88 6.78 12.69
CA LYS A 39 -12.78 7.59 13.50
C LYS A 39 -14.09 7.85 12.76
N GLU A 40 -14.00 8.31 11.51
CA GLU A 40 -15.16 8.61 10.67
C GLU A 40 -15.76 7.38 10.00
N ARG A 41 -15.06 6.23 10.09
CA ARG A 41 -15.44 4.93 9.52
C ARG A 41 -15.80 4.99 8.04
N CYS A 42 -14.98 5.69 7.28
CA CYS A 42 -15.22 5.92 5.86
C CYS A 42 -13.98 5.67 5.01
N TRP A 43 -14.20 5.06 3.84
CA TRP A 43 -13.19 4.93 2.80
C TRP A 43 -13.03 6.25 2.06
N LYS A 44 -11.79 6.64 1.85
CA LYS A 44 -11.39 7.76 1.01
C LYS A 44 -10.34 7.30 0.00
N ARG A 45 -10.39 7.89 -1.20
CA ARG A 45 -9.32 7.78 -2.18
C ARG A 45 -8.20 8.72 -1.74
N VAL A 46 -6.97 8.22 -1.68
CA VAL A 46 -5.81 9.09 -1.51
C VAL A 46 -5.54 9.78 -2.85
N LYS A 47 -5.43 11.11 -2.85
CA LYS A 47 -5.12 11.89 -4.07
C LYS A 47 -3.66 11.66 -4.47
N GLY A 48 -3.34 11.96 -5.72
CA GLY A 48 -1.98 11.79 -6.27
C GLY A 48 -1.80 10.49 -7.03
N GLU A 49 -0.87 10.51 -7.98
CA GLU A 49 -0.53 9.37 -8.82
C GLU A 49 0.80 8.77 -8.36
N ILE A 50 0.76 7.48 -8.02
CA ILE A 50 1.92 6.74 -7.51
C ILE A 50 2.54 5.87 -8.61
N GLY A 51 1.85 5.73 -9.76
CA GLY A 51 2.39 5.08 -10.96
C GLY A 51 2.72 3.59 -10.85
N LEU A 52 2.27 2.91 -9.80
CA LEU A 52 2.63 1.52 -9.54
C LEU A 52 1.82 0.59 -10.47
N SER A 53 2.50 -0.12 -11.39
CA SER A 53 1.85 -0.97 -12.40
C SER A 53 2.55 -2.33 -12.55
N GLY A 54 1.82 -3.33 -13.06
CA GLY A 54 2.39 -4.62 -13.47
C GLY A 54 2.55 -5.67 -12.36
N THR A 55 1.73 -5.64 -11.31
CA THR A 55 1.99 -6.39 -10.08
C THR A 55 0.85 -7.34 -9.73
N THR A 56 1.17 -8.57 -9.34
CA THR A 56 0.18 -9.58 -8.97
C THR A 56 -0.15 -9.54 -7.47
N ARG A 57 0.78 -9.08 -6.63
CA ARG A 57 0.60 -8.98 -5.17
C ARG A 57 1.23 -7.71 -4.63
N ALA A 58 0.62 -7.16 -3.59
CA ALA A 58 1.14 -6.01 -2.86
C ALA A 58 1.01 -6.20 -1.34
N ARG A 59 2.00 -5.70 -0.61
CA ARG A 59 1.96 -5.54 0.85
C ARG A 59 2.22 -4.08 1.20
N THR A 60 1.33 -3.48 1.98
CA THR A 60 1.52 -2.12 2.50
C THR A 60 2.04 -2.23 3.93
N VAL A 61 3.13 -1.54 4.24
CA VAL A 61 3.68 -1.44 5.59
C VAL A 61 3.97 0.02 5.92
N THR A 62 4.27 0.29 7.20
CA THR A 62 4.73 1.60 7.62
C THR A 62 6.20 1.54 8.03
N TYR A 63 6.98 2.52 7.59
CA TYR A 63 8.38 2.71 7.97
C TYR A 63 8.62 4.21 8.14
N ASP A 64 9.12 4.63 9.30
CA ASP A 64 9.37 6.04 9.63
C ASP A 64 8.19 6.98 9.32
N LYS A 65 6.97 6.58 9.71
CA LYS A 65 5.71 7.28 9.42
C LYS A 65 5.40 7.49 7.92
N LYS A 66 6.17 6.88 7.01
CA LYS A 66 5.83 6.77 5.60
C LYS A 66 5.00 5.50 5.37
N VAL A 67 4.31 5.50 4.23
CA VAL A 67 3.73 4.29 3.67
C VAL A 67 4.75 3.68 2.73
N VAL A 68 5.02 2.39 2.89
CA VAL A 68 5.87 1.62 1.98
C VAL A 68 5.03 0.52 1.37
N VAL A 69 5.07 0.40 0.05
CA VAL A 69 4.38 -0.67 -0.69
C VAL A 69 5.42 -1.58 -1.30
N PHE A 70 5.42 -2.84 -0.89
CA PHE A 70 6.11 -3.91 -1.59
C PHE A 70 5.22 -4.49 -2.67
N LEU A 71 5.78 -4.70 -3.85
CA LEU A 71 5.09 -5.19 -5.03
C LEU A 71 5.81 -6.43 -5.56
N GLU A 72 5.09 -7.52 -5.73
CA GLU A 72 5.58 -8.71 -6.43
C GLU A 72 5.16 -8.64 -7.90
N LYS A 73 6.14 -8.78 -8.78
CA LYS A 73 5.95 -8.85 -10.23
C LYS A 73 6.55 -10.16 -10.73
N ASP A 74 5.70 -11.01 -11.31
CA ASP A 74 6.16 -12.25 -11.95
C ASP A 74 6.95 -11.90 -13.23
N ILE A 75 8.19 -12.38 -13.34
CA ILE A 75 8.99 -12.30 -14.58
C ILE A 75 8.71 -13.51 -15.46
N ASP A 76 8.71 -14.70 -14.85
CA ASP A 76 8.36 -15.97 -15.46
C ASP A 76 7.67 -16.89 -14.43
N ARG A 77 7.46 -18.18 -14.76
CA ARG A 77 6.77 -19.13 -13.86
C ARG A 77 7.45 -19.30 -12.49
N ASN A 78 8.77 -19.15 -12.44
CA ASN A 78 9.57 -19.43 -11.26
C ASN A 78 10.33 -18.21 -10.74
N LYS A 79 10.40 -17.10 -11.49
CA LYS A 79 11.16 -15.90 -11.11
C LYS A 79 10.24 -14.69 -10.88
N VAL A 80 10.49 -13.97 -9.79
CA VAL A 80 9.78 -12.74 -9.42
C VAL A 80 10.76 -11.59 -9.15
N GLU A 81 10.31 -10.37 -9.37
CA GLU A 81 10.90 -9.14 -8.85
C GLU A 81 10.09 -8.68 -7.64
N LEU A 82 10.78 -8.30 -6.58
CA LEU A 82 10.21 -7.57 -5.46
C LEU A 82 10.62 -6.11 -5.60
N TRP A 83 9.63 -5.26 -5.80
CA TRP A 83 9.79 -3.82 -5.85
C TRP A 83 9.36 -3.22 -4.52
N CYS A 84 10.02 -2.13 -4.14
CA CYS A 84 9.68 -1.33 -2.98
C CYS A 84 9.37 0.09 -3.46
N ALA A 85 8.24 0.63 -3.01
CA ALA A 85 7.82 1.99 -3.28
C ALA A 85 7.64 2.74 -1.96
N GLU A 86 8.45 3.77 -1.75
CA GLU A 86 8.29 4.71 -0.64
C GLU A 86 7.31 5.81 -1.03
N ILE A 87 6.27 5.97 -0.22
CA ILE A 87 5.18 6.91 -0.45
C ILE A 87 5.13 7.88 0.72
N LYS A 88 5.32 9.15 0.40
CA LYS A 88 5.10 10.24 1.34
C LYS A 88 3.64 10.61 1.34
N LEU A 89 3.08 10.79 2.54
CA LEU A 89 1.73 11.28 2.75
C LEU A 89 1.81 12.75 3.15
N GLU A 90 0.98 13.56 2.50
CA GLU A 90 0.82 14.98 2.78
C GLU A 90 -0.67 15.30 2.89
N ARG A 91 -1.01 16.45 3.47
CA ARG A 91 -2.40 16.95 3.51
C ARG A 91 -2.47 18.25 2.73
N ASP A 92 -3.50 18.40 1.90
CA ASP A 92 -3.78 19.66 1.23
C ASP A 92 -4.43 20.68 2.20
N GLU A 93 -4.68 21.90 1.70
CA GLU A 93 -5.31 22.98 2.46
C GLU A 93 -6.72 22.61 2.98
N GLN A 94 -7.38 21.64 2.36
CA GLN A 94 -8.68 21.13 2.78
C GLN A 94 -8.56 19.95 3.76
N GLY A 95 -7.33 19.55 4.13
CA GLY A 95 -7.04 18.45 5.04
C GLY A 95 -7.15 17.06 4.39
N GLU A 96 -7.36 17.00 3.08
CA GLU A 96 -7.45 15.75 2.32
C GLU A 96 -6.07 15.16 2.09
N ILE A 97 -5.99 13.83 2.12
CA ILE A 97 -4.71 13.12 2.07
C ILE A 97 -4.25 12.99 0.62
N CYS A 98 -3.01 13.41 0.36
CA CYS A 98 -2.31 13.30 -0.90
C CYS A 98 -1.11 12.36 -0.75
N ALA A 99 -0.88 11.50 -1.74
CA ALA A 99 0.28 10.63 -1.84
C ALA A 99 1.23 11.13 -2.91
N ARG A 100 2.52 11.11 -2.59
CA ARG A 100 3.61 11.35 -3.53
C ARG A 100 4.59 10.19 -3.47
N LEU A 101 4.96 9.66 -4.63
CA LEU A 101 6.02 8.65 -4.72
C LEU A 101 7.36 9.36 -4.48
N ASP A 102 8.06 8.99 -3.40
CA ASP A 102 9.40 9.50 -3.10
C ASP A 102 10.47 8.65 -3.81
N TRP A 103 10.30 7.33 -3.82
CA TRP A 103 11.24 6.39 -4.45
C TRP A 103 10.54 5.10 -4.85
N CYS A 104 10.99 4.48 -5.95
CA CYS A 104 10.55 3.16 -6.36
C CYS A 104 11.70 2.41 -7.03
N GLY A 105 11.95 1.17 -6.61
CA GLY A 105 12.99 0.35 -7.21
C GLY A 105 12.85 -1.14 -6.91
N CYS A 106 13.46 -1.96 -7.76
CA CYS A 106 13.63 -3.38 -7.53
C CYS A 106 14.66 -3.58 -6.39
N VAL A 107 14.24 -4.26 -5.32
CA VAL A 107 15.09 -4.55 -4.15
C VAL A 107 15.51 -6.01 -4.08
N PHE A 108 14.85 -6.88 -4.84
CA PHE A 108 15.18 -8.30 -4.90
C PHE A 108 14.67 -8.91 -6.21
N GLU A 109 15.47 -9.79 -6.81
CA GLU A 109 15.05 -10.67 -7.89
C GLU A 109 15.40 -12.11 -7.52
N GLY A 110 14.48 -13.03 -7.72
CA GLY A 110 14.78 -14.44 -7.47
C GLY A 110 13.58 -15.36 -7.57
N HIS A 111 13.73 -16.54 -6.98
CA HIS A 111 12.73 -17.61 -7.03
C HIS A 111 11.84 -17.69 -5.78
N SER A 112 11.96 -16.71 -4.87
CA SER A 112 11.22 -16.66 -3.62
C SER A 112 10.10 -15.62 -3.70
N ARG A 113 8.91 -15.99 -3.22
CA ARG A 113 7.74 -15.10 -3.19
C ARG A 113 7.61 -14.35 -1.88
N LEU A 114 6.99 -13.18 -1.94
CA LEU A 114 6.65 -12.37 -0.79
C LEU A 114 5.58 -13.08 0.05
N MET A 115 5.97 -13.52 1.24
CA MET A 115 5.06 -14.17 2.19
C MET A 115 4.47 -13.13 3.13
N ASN A 116 5.23 -12.66 4.12
CA ASN A 116 4.82 -11.66 5.12
C ASN A 116 5.90 -10.59 5.29
N CYS A 117 5.51 -9.42 5.78
CA CYS A 117 6.43 -8.33 6.11
C CYS A 117 6.42 -8.09 7.62
N LEU A 118 7.59 -7.93 8.23
CA LEU A 118 7.75 -7.54 9.64
C LEU A 118 8.61 -6.29 9.69
N VAL A 119 8.12 -5.26 10.39
CA VAL A 119 8.88 -4.03 10.61
C VAL A 119 9.73 -4.23 11.86
N LEU A 120 11.05 -4.25 11.69
CA LEU A 120 12.00 -4.32 12.80
C LEU A 120 12.47 -2.92 13.15
N LYS A 121 12.38 -2.55 14.44
CA LYS A 121 13.09 -1.38 14.96
C LYS A 121 14.50 -1.85 15.29
N VAL A 122 15.48 -1.32 14.56
CA VAL A 122 16.92 -1.55 14.80
C VAL A 122 17.43 -0.54 15.80
#